data_AF-A0A0C9WHY3-F1
#
_entry.id   AF-A0A0C9WHY3-F1
#
_cell.length_a   1.000
_cell.length_b   1.000
_cell.length_c   1.000
_cell.angle_alpha   90.00
_cell.angle_beta   90.00
_cell.angle_gamma   90.00
#
_symmetry.space_group_name_H-M   'P 1'
#
loop_
_entity.id
_entity.type
_entity.pdbx_description
1 polymer ?
#
loop_
_entity_poly.entity_id
_entity_poly.type
_entity_poly.pdbx_seq_one_letter_code
_entity_poly.pdbx_strand_id
1 'polypeptide(L)'
;MTMLFAVTDPSLVFMRAGYTSVFYDAVLTLEEHWDIVVDSVDSGKIPDVHDLDYCRPFLEAQIKPNPHRAAELRSIQKGTEGWLKQIWPSLKTIRTISSGSYAAIVPKIRHHIGPNVEIESILYISSECVIGHGYDPTNDHNLYRVSRDSHFEYLDVTEPESVQALHQAWELQTGKRYEIVATTRNGLWRYQMRDVVEVGGFDPSDGQPLIRFIERRGVGFRILAEMVSEELIQNAIHSTHYTLGRVLEFVAELDDRQFPPSYGYFVELEEELGPDPDSSPRKVQEALFTNPGYKFSNDIGRIGMPTIRIVAPRTFRAYREWRLELTGRPMGQIKVSTTTVDVATKEWLAKRVISEVGLPSVSSS
;
A
#
# COMPACT_ATOMS: atom_id res chain seq x y z
N MET A 1 -17.29 -0.05 -12.37
CA MET A 1 -18.05 1.07 -12.97
C MET A 1 -17.21 2.30 -13.27
N THR A 2 -16.41 2.83 -12.32
CA THR A 2 -15.60 4.06 -12.55
C THR A 2 -14.73 4.00 -13.82
N MET A 3 -14.02 2.90 -14.04
CA MET A 3 -13.16 2.73 -15.23
C MET A 3 -13.97 2.71 -16.55
N LEU A 4 -15.19 2.15 -16.54
CA LEU A 4 -16.07 2.16 -17.71
C LEU A 4 -16.38 3.60 -18.15
N PHE A 5 -16.76 4.47 -17.22
CA PHE A 5 -17.00 5.88 -17.55
C PHE A 5 -15.71 6.59 -17.93
N ALA A 6 -14.58 6.29 -17.27
CA ALA A 6 -13.30 6.92 -17.60
C ALA A 6 -12.87 6.64 -19.05
N VAL A 7 -13.03 5.42 -19.58
CA VAL A 7 -12.59 5.10 -20.95
C VAL A 7 -13.43 5.80 -22.03
N THR A 8 -14.64 6.27 -21.70
CA THR A 8 -15.50 7.01 -22.64
C THR A 8 -14.96 8.40 -22.97
N ASP A 9 -14.14 8.99 -22.08
CA ASP A 9 -13.59 10.33 -22.25
C ASP A 9 -12.09 10.26 -22.60
N PRO A 10 -11.70 10.43 -23.89
CA PRO A 10 -10.29 10.45 -24.30
C PRO A 10 -9.53 11.69 -23.80
N SER A 11 -10.24 12.72 -23.33
CA SER A 11 -9.64 13.99 -22.90
C SER A 11 -9.14 13.97 -21.45
N LEU A 12 -9.34 12.86 -20.73
CA LEU A 12 -8.95 12.69 -19.33
C LEU A 12 -7.48 13.10 -19.10
N VAL A 13 -7.28 14.11 -18.24
CA VAL A 13 -5.95 14.70 -17.97
C VAL A 13 -5.30 14.14 -16.72
N PHE A 14 -6.08 13.82 -15.68
CA PHE A 14 -5.55 13.24 -14.45
C PHE A 14 -6.51 12.23 -13.83
N MET A 15 -5.97 11.25 -13.12
CA MET A 15 -6.74 10.33 -12.29
C MET A 15 -6.33 10.47 -10.82
N ARG A 16 -7.28 10.20 -9.91
CA ARG A 16 -7.01 10.21 -8.47
C ARG A 16 -7.44 8.88 -7.85
N ALA A 17 -6.56 8.30 -7.05
CA ALA A 17 -6.84 7.13 -6.22
C ALA A 17 -6.27 7.34 -4.82
N GLY A 18 -6.87 6.73 -3.80
CA GLY A 18 -6.39 6.84 -2.42
C GLY A 18 -4.95 6.38 -2.27
N TYR A 19 -4.65 5.17 -2.74
CA TYR A 19 -3.34 4.52 -2.66
C TYR A 19 -2.94 3.95 -4.02
N THR A 20 -1.63 3.76 -4.23
CA THR A 20 -1.12 3.11 -5.45
C THR A 20 -1.74 1.74 -5.69
N SER A 21 -1.96 0.95 -4.64
CA SER A 21 -2.65 -0.36 -4.74
C SER A 21 -4.03 -0.25 -5.35
N VAL A 22 -4.84 0.73 -4.92
CA VAL A 22 -6.20 0.94 -5.43
C VAL A 22 -6.19 1.33 -6.90
N PHE A 23 -5.24 2.18 -7.31
CA PHE A 23 -5.09 2.52 -8.72
C PHE A 23 -4.69 1.29 -9.55
N TYR A 24 -3.71 0.53 -9.06
CA TYR A 24 -3.24 -0.67 -9.73
C TYR A 24 -4.34 -1.73 -9.86
N ASP A 25 -5.11 -1.99 -8.81
CA ASP A 25 -6.29 -2.85 -8.85
C ASP A 25 -7.30 -2.41 -9.92
N ALA A 26 -7.55 -1.10 -10.04
CA ALA A 26 -8.45 -0.56 -11.04
C ALA A 26 -7.95 -0.81 -12.48
N VAL A 27 -6.63 -0.72 -12.69
CA VAL A 27 -5.99 -1.05 -13.98
C VAL A 27 -6.14 -2.54 -14.29
N LEU A 28 -5.82 -3.42 -13.33
CA LEU A 28 -5.97 -4.87 -13.51
C LEU A 28 -7.42 -5.27 -13.76
N THR A 29 -8.37 -4.61 -13.08
CA THR A 29 -9.81 -4.83 -13.28
C THR A 29 -10.25 -4.38 -14.68
N LEU A 30 -9.75 -3.25 -15.17
CA LEU A 30 -10.02 -2.80 -16.54
C LEU A 30 -9.44 -3.78 -17.56
N GLU A 31 -8.24 -4.29 -17.33
CA GLU A 31 -7.60 -5.27 -18.20
C GLU A 31 -8.38 -6.58 -18.23
N GLU A 32 -8.86 -7.06 -17.08
CA GLU A 32 -9.66 -8.29 -16.96
C GLU A 32 -11.00 -8.18 -17.69
N HIS A 33 -11.72 -7.06 -17.52
CA HIS A 33 -13.06 -6.87 -18.08
C HIS A 33 -13.06 -6.02 -19.35
N TRP A 34 -11.93 -5.97 -20.06
CA TRP A 34 -11.73 -5.07 -21.21
C TRP A 34 -12.81 -5.20 -22.27
N ASP A 35 -13.10 -6.42 -22.71
CA ASP A 35 -14.05 -6.66 -23.79
C ASP A 35 -15.47 -6.23 -23.40
N ILE A 36 -15.88 -6.54 -22.16
CA ILE A 36 -17.16 -6.11 -21.59
C ILE A 36 -17.24 -4.59 -21.55
N VAL A 37 -16.18 -3.92 -21.10
CA VAL A 37 -16.11 -2.46 -21.04
C VAL A 37 -16.25 -1.85 -22.43
N VAL A 38 -15.52 -2.37 -23.42
CA VAL A 38 -15.54 -1.85 -24.79
C VAL A 38 -16.89 -2.08 -25.46
N ASP A 39 -17.52 -3.24 -25.27
CA ASP A 39 -18.88 -3.53 -25.78
C ASP A 39 -19.95 -2.66 -25.10
N SER A 40 -19.73 -2.30 -23.83
CA SER A 40 -20.60 -1.36 -23.11
C SER A 40 -20.50 0.05 -23.69
N VAL A 41 -19.28 0.49 -24.07
CA VAL A 41 -19.06 1.76 -24.78
C VAL A 41 -19.72 1.75 -26.16
N ASP A 42 -19.61 0.64 -26.90
CA ASP A 42 -20.20 0.47 -28.23
C ASP A 42 -21.73 0.56 -28.20
N SER A 43 -22.33 -0.27 -27.34
CA SER A 43 -23.79 -0.41 -27.23
C SER A 43 -24.46 0.68 -26.39
N GLY A 44 -23.69 1.42 -25.59
CA GLY A 44 -24.21 2.39 -24.63
C GLY A 44 -25.01 1.73 -23.49
N LYS A 45 -24.71 0.48 -23.16
CA LYS A 45 -25.41 -0.28 -22.11
C LYS A 45 -24.45 -0.60 -20.97
N ILE A 46 -24.94 -0.47 -19.73
CA ILE A 46 -24.16 -0.84 -18.56
C ILE A 46 -24.23 -2.36 -18.38
N PRO A 47 -23.08 -3.03 -18.16
CA PRO A 47 -23.08 -4.47 -17.99
C PRO A 47 -23.87 -4.87 -16.74
N ASP A 48 -24.34 -6.11 -16.72
CA ASP A 48 -25.04 -6.62 -15.56
C ASP A 48 -24.03 -6.92 -14.43
N VAL A 49 -24.04 -6.08 -13.40
CA VAL A 49 -23.12 -6.16 -12.26
C VAL A 49 -23.97 -6.09 -11.00
N HIS A 50 -23.63 -6.95 -10.04
CA HIS A 50 -24.32 -7.08 -8.77
C HIS A 50 -24.39 -5.73 -8.02
N ASP A 51 -25.47 -5.50 -7.27
CA ASP A 51 -25.72 -4.31 -6.44
C ASP A 51 -25.76 -2.95 -7.14
N LEU A 52 -26.09 -2.90 -8.44
CA LEU A 52 -26.29 -1.63 -9.14
C LEU A 52 -27.72 -1.13 -9.17
N ASP A 53 -28.72 -1.89 -8.74
CA ASP A 53 -30.15 -1.60 -8.96
C ASP A 53 -30.57 -0.18 -8.56
N TYR A 54 -30.12 0.30 -7.40
CA TYR A 54 -30.44 1.64 -6.94
C TYR A 54 -29.79 2.76 -7.78
N CYS A 55 -28.58 2.53 -8.29
CA CYS A 55 -27.80 3.53 -9.02
C CYS A 55 -27.93 3.41 -10.55
N ARG A 56 -28.39 2.27 -11.07
CA ARG A 56 -28.43 1.92 -12.49
C ARG A 56 -29.15 2.97 -13.34
N PRO A 57 -30.36 3.46 -13.00
CA PRO A 57 -31.04 4.47 -13.82
C PRO A 57 -30.22 5.76 -13.99
N PHE A 58 -29.48 6.16 -12.95
CA PHE A 58 -28.65 7.36 -13.00
C PHE A 58 -27.41 7.18 -13.86
N LEU A 59 -26.80 5.98 -13.80
CA LEU A 59 -25.63 5.66 -14.61
C LEU A 59 -26.01 5.47 -16.09
N GLU A 60 -27.12 4.78 -16.37
CA GLU A 60 -27.61 4.55 -17.74
C GLU A 60 -27.95 5.86 -18.46
N ALA A 61 -28.40 6.88 -17.72
CA ALA A 61 -28.63 8.22 -18.27
C ALA A 61 -27.34 8.94 -18.73
N GLN A 62 -26.17 8.53 -18.23
CA GLN A 62 -24.89 9.16 -18.55
C GLN A 62 -24.12 8.45 -19.67
N ILE A 63 -24.40 7.17 -19.91
CA ILE A 63 -23.73 6.41 -20.97
C ILE A 63 -24.53 6.51 -22.28
N LYS A 64 -23.82 6.72 -23.40
CA LYS A 64 -24.41 6.77 -24.74
C LYS A 64 -23.64 5.84 -25.66
N PRO A 65 -24.30 5.20 -26.65
CA PRO A 65 -23.61 4.40 -27.64
C PRO A 65 -22.53 5.24 -28.35
N ASN A 66 -21.29 4.75 -28.37
CA ASN A 66 -20.19 5.38 -29.06
C ASN A 66 -19.34 4.35 -29.82
N PRO A 67 -19.82 3.86 -30.98
CA PRO A 67 -19.13 2.83 -31.76
C PRO A 67 -17.75 3.27 -32.26
N HIS A 68 -17.57 4.57 -32.55
CA HIS A 68 -16.28 5.12 -32.97
C HIS A 68 -15.24 4.96 -31.86
N ARG A 69 -15.59 5.40 -30.63
CA ARG A 69 -14.70 5.23 -29.47
C ARG A 69 -14.45 3.76 -29.16
N ALA A 70 -15.46 2.90 -29.26
CA ALA A 70 -15.28 1.47 -29.06
C ALA A 70 -14.29 0.89 -30.09
N ALA A 71 -14.36 1.28 -31.36
CA ALA A 71 -13.41 0.84 -32.38
C ALA A 71 -11.97 1.29 -32.08
N GLU A 72 -11.77 2.53 -31.62
CA GLU A 72 -10.46 3.00 -31.14
C GLU A 72 -9.95 2.10 -30.00
N LEU A 73 -10.79 1.85 -28.99
CA LEU A 73 -10.41 1.02 -27.84
C LEU A 73 -10.08 -0.42 -28.26
N ARG A 74 -10.83 -1.03 -29.18
CA ARG A 74 -10.54 -2.39 -29.69
C ARG A 74 -9.17 -2.50 -30.37
N SER A 75 -8.62 -1.39 -30.89
CA SER A 75 -7.29 -1.37 -31.50
C SER A 75 -6.13 -1.35 -30.49
N ILE A 76 -6.41 -1.09 -29.21
CA ILE A 76 -5.40 -0.95 -28.15
C ILE A 76 -4.98 -2.33 -27.64
N GLN A 77 -3.67 -2.57 -27.58
CA GLN A 77 -3.12 -3.76 -26.94
C GLN A 77 -2.95 -3.53 -25.43
N LYS A 78 -3.94 -3.94 -24.65
CA LYS A 78 -3.90 -3.87 -23.17
C LYS A 78 -2.73 -4.65 -22.57
N GLY A 79 -2.25 -4.22 -21.40
CA GLY A 79 -1.15 -4.86 -20.67
C GLY A 79 0.26 -4.51 -21.18
N THR A 80 0.39 -3.90 -22.36
CA THR A 80 1.67 -3.40 -22.88
C THR A 80 2.14 -2.14 -22.13
N GLU A 81 3.44 -1.84 -22.20
CA GLU A 81 3.99 -0.66 -21.54
C GLU A 81 3.31 0.63 -22.06
N GLY A 82 2.85 1.48 -21.15
CA GLY A 82 2.23 2.76 -21.48
C GLY A 82 0.85 2.68 -22.14
N TRP A 83 0.21 1.50 -22.19
CA TRP A 83 -1.06 1.32 -22.88
C TRP A 83 -2.19 2.26 -22.40
N LEU A 84 -2.15 2.72 -21.15
CA LEU A 84 -3.15 3.66 -20.63
C LEU A 84 -3.12 5.03 -21.34
N LYS A 85 -1.97 5.45 -21.90
CA LYS A 85 -1.88 6.66 -22.73
C LYS A 85 -2.52 6.49 -24.10
N GLN A 86 -2.68 5.26 -24.59
CA GLN A 86 -3.42 4.98 -25.81
C GLN A 86 -4.93 5.15 -25.58
N ILE A 87 -5.40 4.83 -24.36
CA ILE A 87 -6.78 5.13 -23.94
C ILE A 87 -6.93 6.65 -23.75
N TRP A 88 -6.02 7.27 -22.99
CA TRP A 88 -6.10 8.68 -22.61
C TRP A 88 -4.86 9.45 -23.08
N PRO A 89 -4.83 9.93 -24.34
CA PRO A 89 -3.68 10.66 -24.88
C PRO A 89 -3.32 11.90 -24.06
N SER A 90 -4.33 12.55 -23.46
CA SER A 90 -4.18 13.74 -22.62
C SER A 90 -3.75 13.46 -21.17
N LEU A 91 -3.62 12.19 -20.75
CA LEU A 91 -3.24 11.85 -19.38
C LEU A 91 -1.84 12.38 -19.06
N LYS A 92 -1.75 13.18 -18.00
CA LYS A 92 -0.50 13.81 -17.53
C LYS A 92 -0.12 13.34 -16.13
N THR A 93 -1.10 13.06 -15.27
CA THR A 93 -0.81 12.85 -13.84
C THR A 93 -1.69 11.79 -13.20
N ILE A 94 -1.10 10.92 -12.38
CA ILE A 94 -1.78 10.05 -11.43
C ILE A 94 -1.56 10.59 -10.02
N ARG A 95 -2.64 10.98 -9.36
CA ARG A 95 -2.64 11.56 -8.03
C ARG A 95 -2.97 10.51 -6.98
N THR A 96 -1.98 10.04 -6.23
CA THR A 96 -2.17 8.93 -5.29
C THR A 96 -1.09 8.88 -4.20
N ILE A 97 -1.41 8.31 -3.03
CA ILE A 97 -0.40 8.09 -1.98
C ILE A 97 0.53 6.95 -2.40
N SER A 98 1.81 7.31 -2.58
CA SER A 98 2.86 6.44 -3.12
C SER A 98 4.08 6.29 -2.21
N SER A 99 3.99 6.72 -0.95
CA SER A 99 5.04 6.61 0.07
C SER A 99 4.85 5.40 1.01
N GLY A 100 5.86 5.13 1.84
CA GLY A 100 5.84 4.02 2.80
C GLY A 100 5.63 2.67 2.11
N SER A 101 4.73 1.84 2.66
CA SER A 101 4.42 0.52 2.10
C SER A 101 3.90 0.57 0.66
N TYR A 102 3.34 1.70 0.22
CA TYR A 102 2.76 1.88 -1.11
C TYR A 102 3.78 2.19 -2.21
N ALA A 103 5.03 2.49 -1.84
CA ALA A 103 6.12 2.77 -2.79
C ALA A 103 6.45 1.57 -3.67
N ALA A 104 6.28 0.34 -3.15
CA ALA A 104 6.58 -0.90 -3.88
C ALA A 104 5.73 -1.10 -5.16
N ILE A 105 4.56 -0.46 -5.24
CA ILE A 105 3.61 -0.58 -6.36
C ILE A 105 3.91 0.47 -7.46
N VAL A 106 4.67 1.53 -7.15
CA VAL A 106 4.98 2.61 -8.09
C VAL A 106 5.59 2.10 -9.41
N PRO A 107 6.57 1.17 -9.41
CA PRO A 107 7.10 0.62 -10.66
C PRO A 107 6.07 -0.15 -11.50
N LYS A 108 5.07 -0.77 -10.86
CA LYS A 108 4.01 -1.52 -11.56
C LYS A 108 3.02 -0.58 -12.24
N ILE A 109 2.67 0.50 -11.56
CA ILE A 109 1.87 1.58 -12.16
C ILE A 109 2.63 2.19 -13.34
N ARG A 110 3.93 2.44 -13.16
CA ARG A 110 4.82 3.01 -14.18
C ARG A 110 4.78 2.22 -15.49
N HIS A 111 4.79 0.89 -15.41
CA HIS A 111 4.62 0.01 -16.59
C HIS A 111 3.36 0.37 -17.38
N HIS A 112 2.21 0.53 -16.74
CA HIS A 112 0.95 0.77 -17.46
C HIS A 112 0.77 2.21 -17.94
N ILE A 113 1.24 3.21 -17.19
CA ILE A 113 1.07 4.64 -17.55
C ILE A 113 2.18 5.18 -18.45
N GLY A 114 3.33 4.48 -18.51
CA GLY A 114 4.50 4.88 -19.25
C GLY A 114 5.35 5.96 -18.56
N PRO A 115 6.47 6.35 -19.17
CA PRO A 115 7.45 7.25 -18.55
C PRO A 115 6.98 8.71 -18.45
N ASN A 116 6.03 9.12 -19.29
CA ASN A 116 5.65 10.54 -19.46
C ASN A 116 4.47 11.00 -18.58
N VAL A 117 3.95 10.14 -17.70
CA VAL A 117 2.83 10.46 -16.81
C VAL A 117 3.35 10.62 -15.39
N GLU A 118 3.21 11.77 -14.77
CA GLU A 118 3.72 12.02 -13.42
C GLU A 118 2.90 11.26 -12.36
N ILE A 119 3.55 10.81 -11.29
CA ILE A 119 2.87 10.25 -10.12
C ILE A 119 3.02 11.27 -9.00
N GLU A 120 1.92 11.91 -8.60
CA GLU A 120 1.92 12.95 -7.57
C GLU A 120 1.38 12.38 -6.25
N SER A 121 2.22 12.36 -5.22
CA SER A 121 1.77 12.13 -3.84
C SER A 121 1.09 13.39 -3.33
N ILE A 122 -0.22 13.34 -3.07
CA ILE A 122 -0.99 14.58 -2.84
C ILE A 122 -0.94 15.04 -1.39
N LEU A 123 -1.09 14.10 -0.46
CA LEU A 123 -1.38 14.38 0.94
C LEU A 123 -0.70 13.35 1.83
N TYR A 124 -0.16 13.85 2.94
CA TYR A 124 0.15 13.06 4.11
C TYR A 124 -0.90 13.37 5.18
N ILE A 125 -1.78 12.40 5.45
CA ILE A 125 -3.04 12.58 6.17
C ILE A 125 -3.30 11.39 7.10
N SER A 126 -3.94 11.70 8.22
CA SER A 126 -4.47 10.76 9.19
C SER A 126 -5.97 11.04 9.45
N SER A 127 -6.63 10.25 10.29
CA SER A 127 -8.01 10.55 10.70
C SER A 127 -8.06 11.77 11.64
N GLU A 128 -6.95 12.04 12.33
CA GLU A 128 -6.78 13.10 13.31
C GLU A 128 -6.56 14.48 12.66
N CYS A 129 -5.76 14.54 11.59
CA CYS A 129 -5.46 15.77 10.85
C CYS A 129 -4.77 15.51 9.50
N VAL A 130 -4.71 16.57 8.69
CA VAL A 130 -3.80 16.66 7.54
C VAL A 130 -2.44 17.10 8.06
N ILE A 131 -1.41 16.28 7.87
CA ILE A 131 -0.05 16.54 8.34
C ILE A 131 0.72 17.37 7.31
N GLY A 132 0.59 17.03 6.02
CA GLY A 132 1.32 17.71 4.96
C GLY A 132 0.74 17.52 3.57
N HIS A 133 1.22 18.34 2.66
CA HIS A 133 0.89 18.31 1.23
C HIS A 133 2.11 17.85 0.45
N GLY A 134 1.92 17.09 -0.63
CA GLY A 134 3.01 16.68 -1.49
C GLY A 134 3.86 17.86 -1.95
N TYR A 135 5.18 17.70 -1.84
CA TYR A 135 6.16 18.68 -2.27
C TYR A 135 7.15 17.98 -3.18
N ASP A 136 6.90 18.05 -4.49
CA ASP A 136 7.59 17.21 -5.47
C ASP A 136 8.46 18.00 -6.46
N PRO A 137 9.59 18.60 -6.01
CA PRO A 137 10.48 19.35 -6.89
C PRO A 137 11.36 18.45 -7.79
N THR A 138 11.51 17.16 -7.46
CA THR A 138 12.47 16.25 -8.09
C THR A 138 11.96 14.81 -8.26
N ASN A 139 10.65 14.61 -8.39
CA ASN A 139 10.00 13.30 -8.38
C ASN A 139 10.24 12.51 -7.07
N ASP A 140 10.34 13.21 -5.94
CA ASP A 140 10.41 12.64 -4.58
C ASP A 140 8.99 12.48 -4.02
N HIS A 141 8.43 11.30 -4.26
CA HIS A 141 7.06 10.95 -3.88
C HIS A 141 6.83 10.83 -2.37
N ASN A 142 7.87 10.93 -1.55
CA ASN A 142 7.80 10.86 -0.09
C ASN A 142 8.12 12.20 0.57
N LEU A 143 8.29 13.30 -0.17
CA LEU A 143 8.55 14.61 0.39
C LEU A 143 7.25 15.41 0.54
N TYR A 144 7.00 15.88 1.76
CA TYR A 144 5.78 16.60 2.11
C TYR A 144 6.09 17.92 2.78
N ARG A 145 5.41 18.98 2.35
CA ARG A 145 5.41 20.27 3.02
C ARG A 145 4.38 20.25 4.15
N VAL A 146 4.82 20.54 5.38
CA VAL A 146 3.96 20.50 6.57
C VAL A 146 2.78 21.48 6.43
N SER A 147 1.57 20.98 6.74
CA SER A 147 0.32 21.76 6.70
C SER A 147 0.31 22.82 7.80
N ARG A 148 -0.42 23.91 7.53
CA ARG A 148 -0.65 25.01 8.48
C ARG A 148 -1.99 24.87 9.22
N ASP A 149 -2.76 23.82 8.94
CA ASP A 149 -4.11 23.63 9.50
C ASP A 149 -4.09 23.21 10.98
N SER A 150 -3.02 22.55 11.40
CA SER A 150 -2.76 22.11 12.77
C SER A 150 -1.39 22.61 13.24
N HIS A 151 -1.21 22.69 14.56
CA HIS A 151 0.08 22.97 15.16
C HIS A 151 0.81 21.66 15.40
N PHE A 152 2.07 21.59 14.97
CA PHE A 152 2.92 20.41 15.13
C PHE A 152 4.14 20.74 15.97
N GLU A 153 4.34 19.92 17.00
CA GLU A 153 5.57 19.83 17.79
C GLU A 153 6.27 18.52 17.42
N TYR A 154 7.56 18.42 17.72
CA TYR A 154 8.41 17.35 17.22
C TYR A 154 9.28 16.79 18.35
N LEU A 155 9.24 15.48 18.54
CA LEU A 155 10.08 14.80 19.53
C LEU A 155 11.26 14.15 18.82
N ASP A 156 12.50 14.55 19.12
CA ASP A 156 13.69 13.88 18.57
C ASP A 156 13.68 12.42 19.00
N VAL A 157 13.82 11.50 18.04
CA VAL A 157 13.73 10.05 18.32
C VAL A 157 14.86 9.52 19.21
N THR A 158 15.93 10.30 19.36
CA THR A 158 17.08 9.98 20.24
C THR A 158 16.90 10.48 21.67
N GLU A 159 15.91 11.32 21.92
CA GLU A 159 15.62 11.91 23.23
C GLU A 159 14.53 11.11 23.98
N PRO A 160 14.53 11.14 25.33
CA PRO A 160 13.48 10.51 26.11
C PRO A 160 12.12 11.18 25.84
N GLU A 161 11.04 10.40 25.84
CA GLU A 161 9.68 10.92 25.68
C GLU A 161 9.34 11.86 26.84
N SER A 162 9.39 13.16 26.58
CA SER A 162 9.18 14.21 27.57
C SER A 162 8.63 15.46 26.92
N VAL A 163 7.72 16.16 27.63
CA VAL A 163 7.14 17.43 27.15
C VAL A 163 8.21 18.51 27.01
N GLN A 164 9.26 18.46 27.84
CA GLN A 164 10.38 19.40 27.77
C GLN A 164 11.34 19.14 26.59
N ALA A 165 11.21 17.99 25.92
CA ALA A 165 12.01 17.60 24.76
C ALA A 165 11.29 17.88 23.41
N LEU A 166 10.13 18.54 23.45
CA LEU A 166 9.39 18.90 22.25
C LEU A 166 10.02 20.13 21.58
N HIS A 167 10.34 19.96 20.31
CA HIS A 167 10.88 20.98 19.43
C HIS A 167 9.77 21.61 18.61
N GLN A 168 9.94 22.89 18.31
CA GLN A 168 9.12 23.65 17.38
C GLN A 168 9.63 23.47 15.95
N ALA A 169 8.80 23.82 14.97
CA ALA A 169 9.12 23.67 13.54
C ALA A 169 10.44 24.34 13.13
N TRP A 170 10.79 25.48 13.73
CA TRP A 170 12.03 26.23 13.44
C TRP A 170 13.28 25.70 14.14
N GLU A 171 13.14 24.74 15.05
CA GLU A 171 14.25 24.11 15.78
C GLU A 171 14.69 22.79 15.10
N LEU A 172 13.96 22.37 14.08
CA LEU A 172 14.23 21.17 13.32
C LEU A 172 15.56 21.24 12.57
N GLN A 173 16.18 20.08 12.39
CA GLN A 173 17.45 19.94 11.69
C GLN A 173 17.30 18.98 10.51
N THR A 174 17.75 19.40 9.33
CA THR A 174 17.76 18.56 8.13
C THR A 174 18.49 17.24 8.37
N GLY A 175 17.90 16.13 7.92
CA GLY A 175 18.43 14.77 8.07
C GLY A 175 18.16 14.14 9.44
N LYS A 176 17.69 14.89 10.44
CA LYS A 176 17.24 14.31 11.72
C LYS A 176 15.83 13.75 11.62
N ARG A 177 15.54 12.78 12.50
CA ARG A 177 14.24 12.11 12.62
C ARG A 177 13.51 12.56 13.87
N TYR A 178 12.21 12.80 13.74
CA TYR A 178 11.35 13.25 14.82
C TYR A 178 10.02 12.52 14.78
N GLU A 179 9.43 12.27 15.94
CA GLU A 179 8.03 11.85 16.07
C GLU A 179 7.13 13.10 16.07
N ILE A 180 6.04 13.06 15.29
CA ILE A 180 5.09 14.18 15.20
C ILE A 180 4.12 14.17 16.39
N VAL A 181 3.96 15.34 17.02
CA VAL A 181 2.97 15.60 18.06
C VAL A 181 2.02 16.70 17.57
N ALA A 182 0.74 16.36 17.45
CA ALA A 182 -0.26 17.24 16.84
C ALA A 182 -1.15 17.93 17.89
N THR A 183 -1.38 19.21 17.70
CA THR A 183 -2.47 19.96 18.32
C THR A 183 -3.41 20.45 17.22
N THR A 184 -4.66 19.97 17.24
CA THR A 184 -5.62 20.16 16.15
C THR A 184 -6.79 21.05 16.57
N ARG A 185 -7.44 21.69 15.59
CA ARG A 185 -8.64 22.52 15.83
C ARG A 185 -9.82 21.73 16.39
N ASN A 186 -9.82 20.41 16.23
CA ASN A 186 -10.90 19.51 16.64
C ASN A 186 -10.69 18.95 18.06
N GLY A 187 -9.75 19.50 18.84
CA GLY A 187 -9.64 19.23 20.27
C GLY A 187 -8.62 18.16 20.66
N LEU A 188 -7.75 17.72 19.74
CA LEU A 188 -6.56 16.96 20.12
C LEU A 188 -5.48 17.93 20.58
N TRP A 189 -4.93 17.73 21.77
CA TRP A 189 -3.90 18.58 22.38
C TRP A 189 -2.65 17.77 22.65
N ARG A 190 -1.53 18.16 22.03
CA ARG A 190 -0.25 17.44 22.12
C ARG A 190 -0.40 15.92 21.94
N TYR A 191 -1.22 15.53 20.97
CA TYR A 191 -1.48 14.14 20.66
C TYR A 191 -0.29 13.55 19.91
N GLN A 192 0.34 12.53 20.48
CA GLN A 192 1.40 11.78 19.79
C GLN A 192 0.82 11.04 18.59
N MET A 193 1.21 11.47 17.40
CA MET A 193 0.80 10.81 16.15
C MET A 193 1.46 9.45 15.99
N ARG A 194 2.58 9.23 16.68
CA ARG A 194 3.47 8.08 16.56
C ARG A 194 4.12 7.95 15.19
N ASP A 195 3.87 8.85 14.25
CA ASP A 195 4.57 8.86 12.98
C ASP A 195 5.95 9.51 13.15
N VAL A 196 6.98 8.79 12.71
CA VAL A 196 8.38 9.26 12.65
C VAL A 196 8.64 9.78 11.25
N VAL A 197 9.20 10.99 11.19
CA VAL A 197 9.53 11.68 9.95
C VAL A 197 10.97 12.16 9.96
N GLU A 198 11.61 12.17 8.79
CA GLU A 198 12.91 12.78 8.58
C GLU A 198 12.75 14.17 7.97
N VAL A 199 13.48 15.16 8.47
CA VAL A 199 13.43 16.52 7.92
C VAL A 199 14.24 16.57 6.62
N GLY A 200 13.55 16.70 5.49
CA GLY A 200 14.16 16.83 4.17
C GLY A 200 14.69 18.23 3.86
N GLY A 201 14.31 19.23 4.65
CA GLY A 201 14.74 20.61 4.52
C GLY A 201 13.60 21.58 4.87
N PHE A 202 13.66 22.78 4.29
CA PHE A 202 12.66 23.83 4.50
C PHE A 202 12.30 24.46 3.17
N ASP A 203 11.03 24.80 3.00
CA ASP A 203 10.54 25.49 1.82
C ASP A 203 11.22 26.86 1.69
N PRO A 204 11.86 27.18 0.56
CA PRO A 204 12.60 28.44 0.41
C PRO A 204 11.71 29.68 0.41
N SER A 205 10.40 29.54 0.16
CA SER A 205 9.47 30.67 0.11
C SER A 205 9.06 31.18 1.48
N ASP A 206 8.93 30.28 2.46
CA ASP A 206 8.36 30.63 3.77
C ASP A 206 8.92 29.84 4.95
N GLY A 207 9.93 29.01 4.72
CA GLY A 207 10.61 28.25 5.77
C GLY A 207 9.78 27.12 6.37
N GLN A 208 8.65 26.73 5.78
CA GLN A 208 7.90 25.58 6.30
C GLN A 208 8.72 24.29 6.19
N PRO A 209 8.72 23.42 7.21
CA PRO A 209 9.45 22.17 7.14
C PRO A 209 8.96 21.30 5.99
N LEU A 210 9.92 20.67 5.31
CA LEU A 210 9.71 19.60 4.36
C LEU A 210 10.11 18.29 5.05
N ILE A 211 9.19 17.33 5.11
CA ILE A 211 9.34 16.09 5.88
C ILE A 211 9.13 14.87 5.00
N ARG A 212 9.86 13.79 5.29
CA ARG A 212 9.67 12.47 4.69
C ARG A 212 9.10 11.52 5.71
N PHE A 213 8.06 10.78 5.34
CA PHE A 213 7.54 9.72 6.21
C PHE A 213 8.57 8.58 6.29
N ILE A 214 8.90 8.15 7.51
CA ILE A 214 9.80 7.02 7.75
C ILE A 214 8.99 5.81 8.20
N GLU A 215 8.34 5.91 9.35
CA GLU A 215 7.59 4.80 9.94
C GLU A 215 6.53 5.30 10.93
N ARG A 216 5.70 4.38 11.45
CA ARG A 216 4.82 4.66 12.59
C ARG A 216 5.28 3.85 13.80
N ARG A 217 5.84 4.55 14.79
CA ARG A 217 6.35 4.00 16.04
C ARG A 217 5.26 3.30 16.85
N GLY A 218 5.61 2.22 17.52
CA GLY A 218 4.65 1.43 18.31
C GLY A 218 3.68 0.60 17.46
N VAL A 219 3.69 0.78 16.14
CA VAL A 219 3.11 -0.16 15.17
C VAL A 219 4.25 -1.10 14.76
N GLY A 220 4.45 -2.13 15.57
CA GLY A 220 5.41 -3.20 15.31
C GLY A 220 4.76 -4.52 15.64
N PHE A 221 5.20 -5.59 14.99
CA PHE A 221 4.69 -6.91 15.29
C PHE A 221 5.44 -7.48 16.50
N ARG A 222 4.71 -7.65 17.59
CA ARG A 222 5.23 -8.20 18.84
C ARG A 222 4.93 -9.69 18.91
N ILE A 223 5.97 -10.48 18.88
CA ILE A 223 5.95 -11.85 19.37
C ILE A 223 6.61 -11.79 20.75
N LEU A 224 6.01 -12.43 21.76
CA LEU A 224 6.52 -12.44 23.14
C LEU A 224 6.95 -11.06 23.68
N ALA A 225 8.26 -10.88 23.93
CA ALA A 225 8.82 -9.64 24.49
C ALA A 225 9.54 -8.78 23.43
N GLU A 226 9.83 -9.34 22.26
CA GLU A 226 10.48 -8.66 21.16
C GLU A 226 9.50 -7.84 20.29
N MET A 227 9.96 -6.72 19.76
CA MET A 227 9.19 -5.87 18.86
C MET A 227 10.00 -5.65 17.60
N VAL A 228 9.44 -6.05 16.47
CA VAL A 228 10.02 -5.85 15.14
C VAL A 228 9.19 -4.76 14.44
N SER A 229 9.86 -3.75 13.87
CA SER A 229 9.19 -2.66 13.14
C SER A 229 8.53 -3.17 11.87
N GLU A 230 7.45 -2.51 11.43
CA GLU A 230 6.82 -2.83 10.15
C GLU A 230 7.79 -2.69 8.97
N GLU A 231 8.68 -1.69 9.00
CA GLU A 231 9.72 -1.51 7.98
C GLU A 231 10.61 -2.76 7.87
N LEU A 232 11.08 -3.30 9.01
CA LEU A 232 11.94 -4.47 8.99
C LEU A 232 11.17 -5.72 8.53
N ILE A 233 9.90 -5.88 8.93
CA ILE A 233 9.04 -6.97 8.45
C ILE A 233 8.87 -6.91 6.93
N GLN A 234 8.64 -5.71 6.40
CA GLN A 234 8.49 -5.46 4.97
C GLN A 234 9.80 -5.71 4.21
N ASN A 235 10.92 -5.21 4.71
CA ASN A 235 12.23 -5.41 4.10
C ASN A 235 12.63 -6.90 4.10
N ALA A 236 12.34 -7.61 5.20
CA ALA A 236 12.64 -9.03 5.33
C ALA A 236 11.94 -9.87 4.25
N ILE A 237 10.64 -9.66 4.01
CA ILE A 237 9.92 -10.43 2.99
C ILE A 237 10.26 -9.98 1.57
N HIS A 238 10.51 -8.69 1.32
CA HIS A 238 10.95 -8.26 -0.01
C HIS A 238 12.37 -8.74 -0.37
N SER A 239 13.21 -9.09 0.61
CA SER A 239 14.53 -9.67 0.36
C SER A 239 14.49 -11.05 -0.31
N THR A 240 13.33 -11.70 -0.34
CA THR A 240 13.15 -13.04 -0.91
C THR A 240 12.82 -13.01 -2.42
N HIS A 241 12.86 -11.85 -3.09
CA HIS A 241 12.38 -11.74 -4.48
C HIS A 241 13.09 -12.68 -5.47
N TYR A 242 14.38 -12.97 -5.24
CA TYR A 242 15.14 -13.93 -6.07
C TYR A 242 14.91 -15.41 -5.73
N THR A 243 14.36 -15.74 -4.55
CA THR A 243 14.16 -17.11 -4.09
C THR A 243 12.70 -17.54 -4.16
N LEU A 244 11.81 -16.71 -3.59
CA LEU A 244 10.37 -16.94 -3.53
C LEU A 244 9.64 -16.50 -4.79
N GLY A 245 10.16 -15.48 -5.48
CA GLY A 245 9.45 -14.71 -6.49
C GLY A 245 9.06 -13.32 -5.97
N ARG A 246 8.62 -12.44 -6.87
CA ARG A 246 8.32 -11.04 -6.54
C ARG A 246 7.02 -10.92 -5.76
N VAL A 247 7.13 -10.45 -4.51
CA VAL A 247 5.99 -10.21 -3.62
C VAL A 247 5.16 -9.04 -4.16
N LEU A 248 3.89 -9.31 -4.47
CA LEU A 248 2.92 -8.28 -4.86
C LEU A 248 2.36 -7.59 -3.62
N GLU A 249 1.87 -8.36 -2.66
CA GLU A 249 1.31 -7.86 -1.41
C GLU A 249 1.42 -8.96 -0.34
N PHE A 250 1.48 -8.57 0.94
CA PHE A 250 1.61 -9.51 2.03
C PHE A 250 0.96 -8.99 3.31
N VAL A 251 0.73 -9.91 4.24
CA VAL A 251 0.41 -9.62 5.64
C VAL A 251 1.25 -10.55 6.52
N ALA A 252 1.96 -9.97 7.48
CA ALA A 252 2.65 -10.73 8.51
C ALA A 252 1.73 -11.05 9.70
N GLU A 253 1.96 -12.18 10.34
CA GLU A 253 1.19 -12.66 11.48
C GLU A 253 2.05 -13.41 12.50
N LEU A 254 1.43 -13.74 13.63
CA LEU A 254 1.96 -14.65 14.63
C LEU A 254 1.52 -16.02 14.19
N ASP A 255 2.47 -16.80 13.70
CA ASP A 255 2.23 -18.19 13.37
C ASP A 255 2.59 -19.06 14.56
N ASP A 256 1.56 -19.43 15.31
CA ASP A 256 1.60 -20.26 16.51
C ASP A 256 1.16 -21.71 16.24
N ARG A 257 1.08 -22.11 14.95
CA ARG A 257 0.72 -23.48 14.57
C ARG A 257 1.81 -24.50 14.96
N GLN A 258 3.04 -24.05 15.14
CA GLN A 258 4.16 -24.84 15.65
C GLN A 258 4.82 -24.14 16.83
N PHE A 259 5.51 -24.93 17.66
CA PHE A 259 6.32 -24.42 18.75
C PHE A 259 7.82 -24.59 18.44
N PRO A 260 8.66 -23.56 18.64
CA PRO A 260 8.31 -22.20 19.05
C PRO A 260 7.53 -21.43 17.97
N PRO A 261 6.68 -20.45 18.37
CA PRO A 261 5.93 -19.63 17.40
C PRO A 261 6.89 -18.82 16.53
N SER A 262 6.42 -18.37 15.37
CA SER A 262 7.26 -17.66 14.41
C SER A 262 6.57 -16.45 13.78
N TYR A 263 7.37 -15.63 13.11
CA TYR A 263 6.86 -14.62 12.19
C TYR A 263 6.35 -15.34 10.93
N GLY A 264 5.04 -15.42 10.77
CA GLY A 264 4.41 -15.98 9.58
C GLY A 264 4.05 -14.91 8.57
N TYR A 265 4.06 -15.25 7.30
CA TYR A 265 3.70 -14.34 6.21
C TYR A 265 2.64 -14.99 5.33
N PHE A 266 1.56 -14.28 5.03
CA PHE A 266 0.71 -14.55 3.88
C PHE A 266 1.19 -13.69 2.71
N VAL A 267 1.53 -14.32 1.59
CA VAL A 267 2.19 -13.65 0.47
C VAL A 267 1.44 -13.93 -0.81
N GLU A 268 1.04 -12.88 -1.51
CA GLU A 268 0.58 -12.97 -2.89
C GLU A 268 1.76 -12.60 -3.81
N LEU A 269 2.08 -13.48 -4.76
CA LEU A 269 3.16 -13.25 -5.72
C LEU A 269 2.63 -12.56 -6.98
N GLU A 270 3.48 -11.77 -7.62
CA GLU A 270 3.19 -11.14 -8.91
C GLU A 270 3.24 -12.13 -10.07
N GLU A 271 4.18 -13.08 -10.00
CA GLU A 271 4.43 -14.11 -11.02
C GLU A 271 4.39 -15.51 -10.38
N GLU A 272 4.88 -16.50 -11.11
CA GLU A 272 5.08 -17.84 -10.59
C GLU A 272 6.12 -17.90 -9.48
N LEU A 273 6.13 -19.03 -8.78
CA LEU A 273 7.06 -19.35 -7.73
C LEU A 273 8.51 -19.20 -8.22
N GLY A 274 9.34 -18.53 -7.42
CA GLY A 274 10.76 -18.39 -7.69
C GLY A 274 11.50 -19.74 -7.70
N PRO A 275 12.77 -19.75 -8.14
CA PRO A 275 13.51 -20.98 -8.38
C PRO A 275 13.92 -21.75 -7.11
N ASP A 276 13.86 -21.11 -5.94
CA ASP A 276 14.32 -21.70 -4.67
C ASP A 276 13.45 -21.21 -3.49
N PRO A 277 12.16 -21.56 -3.46
CA PRO A 277 11.24 -21.04 -2.46
C PRO A 277 11.58 -21.54 -1.04
N ASP A 278 12.15 -22.75 -0.92
CA ASP A 278 12.49 -23.40 0.35
C ASP A 278 13.60 -22.68 1.14
N SER A 279 14.46 -21.90 0.49
CA SER A 279 15.47 -21.08 1.17
C SER A 279 14.94 -19.72 1.64
N SER A 280 13.75 -19.31 1.21
CA SER A 280 13.18 -17.99 1.51
C SER A 280 12.92 -17.73 3.00
N PRO A 281 12.42 -18.68 3.80
CA PRO A 281 12.34 -18.56 5.26
C PRO A 281 13.66 -18.15 5.92
N ARG A 282 14.78 -18.71 5.44
CA ARG A 282 16.12 -18.40 5.97
C ARG A 282 16.53 -16.96 5.64
N LYS A 283 16.22 -16.48 4.43
CA LYS A 283 16.50 -15.08 4.05
C LYS A 283 15.69 -14.09 4.88
N VAL A 284 14.41 -14.38 5.12
CA VAL A 284 13.59 -13.57 6.04
C VAL A 284 14.23 -13.55 7.43
N GLN A 285 14.65 -14.70 7.95
CA GLN A 285 15.30 -14.79 9.25
C GLN A 285 16.61 -13.99 9.32
N GLU A 286 17.46 -14.07 8.29
CA GLU A 286 18.72 -13.32 8.19
C GLU A 286 18.48 -11.81 8.26
N ALA A 287 17.44 -11.31 7.56
CA ALA A 287 17.04 -9.91 7.65
C ALA A 287 16.54 -9.55 9.06
N LEU A 288 15.68 -10.39 9.66
CA LEU A 288 15.14 -10.16 11.01
C LEU A 288 16.22 -10.18 12.11
N PHE A 289 17.36 -10.87 11.90
CA PHE A 289 18.48 -10.86 12.85
C PHE A 289 19.15 -9.49 13.04
N THR A 290 18.86 -8.51 12.19
CA THR A 290 19.24 -7.12 12.41
C THR A 290 18.53 -6.50 13.62
N ASN A 291 17.40 -7.07 14.07
CA ASN A 291 16.74 -6.69 15.32
C ASN A 291 17.33 -7.48 16.50
N PRO A 292 17.94 -6.82 17.51
CA PRO A 292 18.56 -7.51 18.64
C PRO A 292 17.57 -8.34 19.48
N GLY A 293 16.32 -7.90 19.59
CA GLY A 293 15.27 -8.61 20.33
C GLY A 293 14.85 -9.91 19.65
N TYR A 294 14.59 -9.85 18.34
CA TYR A 294 14.33 -11.04 17.53
C TYR A 294 15.49 -12.03 17.61
N LYS A 295 16.71 -11.54 17.41
CA LYS A 295 17.91 -12.39 17.48
C LYS A 295 18.04 -13.08 18.84
N PHE A 296 17.94 -12.32 19.94
CA PHE A 296 18.01 -12.89 21.28
C PHE A 296 16.94 -13.96 21.50
N SER A 297 15.68 -13.67 21.16
CA SER A 297 14.56 -14.59 21.35
C SER A 297 14.66 -15.85 20.46
N ASN A 298 15.23 -15.74 19.26
CA ASN A 298 15.55 -16.89 18.42
C ASN A 298 16.71 -17.71 19.00
N ASP A 299 17.80 -17.08 19.45
CA ASP A 299 18.98 -17.75 20.03
C ASP A 299 18.61 -18.60 21.26
N ILE A 300 17.64 -18.15 22.08
CA ILE A 300 17.12 -18.89 23.24
C ILE A 300 15.97 -19.85 22.89
N GLY A 301 15.67 -20.06 21.61
CA GLY A 301 14.66 -21.00 21.13
C GLY A 301 13.20 -20.61 21.43
N ARG A 302 12.91 -19.33 21.61
CA ARG A 302 11.55 -18.81 21.85
C ARG A 302 10.80 -18.39 20.60
N ILE A 303 11.51 -18.11 19.51
CA ILE A 303 10.95 -17.87 18.18
C ILE A 303 11.52 -18.87 17.18
N GLY A 304 10.65 -19.48 16.39
CA GLY A 304 10.99 -20.42 15.32
C GLY A 304 11.48 -19.77 14.03
N MET A 305 11.72 -20.60 13.02
CA MET A 305 11.97 -20.17 11.65
C MET A 305 10.71 -19.46 11.12
N PRO A 306 10.83 -18.30 10.43
CA PRO A 306 9.69 -17.66 9.78
C PRO A 306 8.99 -18.61 8.80
N THR A 307 7.67 -18.49 8.68
CA THR A 307 6.89 -19.27 7.71
C THR A 307 6.37 -18.37 6.61
N ILE A 308 6.25 -18.90 5.40
CA ILE A 308 5.73 -18.16 4.25
C ILE A 308 4.66 -19.00 3.57
N ARG A 309 3.42 -18.53 3.67
CA ARG A 309 2.25 -19.11 3.03
C ARG A 309 1.86 -18.29 1.82
N ILE A 310 1.91 -18.92 0.68
CA ILE A 310 1.61 -18.31 -0.61
C ILE A 310 0.13 -18.44 -0.83
N VAL A 311 -0.56 -17.31 -0.99
CA VAL A 311 -2.00 -17.27 -1.28
C VAL A 311 -2.26 -17.24 -2.78
N ALA A 312 -3.44 -17.67 -3.19
CA ALA A 312 -3.85 -17.64 -4.59
C ALA A 312 -3.78 -16.21 -5.18
N PRO A 313 -3.53 -16.06 -6.49
CA PRO A 313 -3.59 -14.76 -7.15
C PRO A 313 -4.91 -14.04 -6.87
N ARG A 314 -4.85 -12.72 -6.68
CA ARG A 314 -5.96 -11.80 -6.37
C ARG A 314 -6.60 -11.99 -4.99
N THR A 315 -5.92 -12.67 -4.07
CA THR A 315 -6.41 -12.85 -2.69
C THR A 315 -6.57 -11.50 -1.97
N PHE A 316 -5.62 -10.58 -2.09
CA PHE A 316 -5.71 -9.29 -1.40
C PHE A 316 -6.74 -8.33 -2.03
N ARG A 317 -7.05 -8.48 -3.32
CA ARG A 317 -8.21 -7.82 -3.94
C ARG A 317 -9.52 -8.34 -3.32
N ALA A 318 -9.69 -9.66 -3.27
CA ALA A 318 -10.86 -10.27 -2.63
C ALA A 318 -10.94 -9.94 -1.12
N TYR A 319 -9.81 -9.70 -0.46
CA TYR A 319 -9.78 -9.24 0.93
C TYR A 319 -10.39 -7.85 1.07
N ARG A 320 -10.08 -6.91 0.16
CA ARG A 320 -10.69 -5.57 0.16
C ARG A 320 -12.20 -5.63 -0.07
N GLU A 321 -12.66 -6.51 -0.96
CA GLU A 321 -14.10 -6.76 -1.22
C GLU A 321 -14.79 -7.31 0.05
N TRP A 322 -14.20 -8.35 0.67
CA TRP A 322 -14.72 -8.92 1.92
C TRP A 322 -14.76 -7.90 3.08
N ARG A 323 -13.74 -7.03 3.20
CA ARG A 323 -13.70 -5.98 4.23
C ARG A 323 -14.71 -4.86 3.96
N LEU A 324 -15.03 -4.56 2.70
CA LEU A 324 -16.11 -3.65 2.33
C LEU A 324 -17.44 -4.18 2.86
N GLU A 325 -17.77 -5.44 2.60
CA GLU A 325 -19.01 -6.09 3.05
C GLU A 325 -19.15 -6.04 4.58
N LEU A 326 -18.06 -6.26 5.32
CA LEU A 326 -18.08 -6.27 6.78
C LEU A 326 -18.15 -4.89 7.43
N THR A 327 -17.52 -3.87 6.85
CA THR A 327 -17.30 -2.57 7.52
C THR A 327 -18.09 -1.42 6.91
N GLY A 328 -18.68 -1.61 5.72
CA GLY A 328 -19.33 -0.55 4.95
C GLY A 328 -18.37 0.55 4.47
N ARG A 329 -17.05 0.40 4.69
CA ARG A 329 -16.05 1.37 4.25
C ARG A 329 -15.77 1.20 2.76
N PRO A 330 -15.72 2.27 1.95
CA PRO A 330 -15.41 2.17 0.53
C PRO A 330 -14.09 1.44 0.29
N MET A 331 -14.03 0.52 -0.68
CA MET A 331 -12.83 -0.26 -1.00
C MET A 331 -11.56 0.59 -1.16
N GLY A 332 -11.68 1.79 -1.76
CA GLY A 332 -10.55 2.70 -1.97
C GLY A 332 -9.92 3.26 -0.69
N GLN A 333 -10.52 3.01 0.48
CA GLN A 333 -10.01 3.38 1.80
C GLN A 333 -9.55 2.17 2.63
N ILE A 334 -9.67 0.95 2.10
CA ILE A 334 -9.31 -0.27 2.82
C ILE A 334 -7.81 -0.54 2.62
N LYS A 335 -7.04 -0.28 3.67
CA LYS A 335 -5.62 -0.64 3.75
C LYS A 335 -5.46 -2.14 4.07
N VAL A 336 -4.53 -2.79 3.39
CA VAL A 336 -3.97 -4.07 3.84
C VAL A 336 -2.86 -3.74 4.84
N SER A 337 -3.05 -4.15 6.10
CA SER A 337 -2.08 -3.88 7.15
C SER A 337 -0.83 -4.73 6.95
N THR A 338 0.36 -4.19 7.20
CA THR A 338 1.63 -4.93 7.14
C THR A 338 1.61 -6.13 8.07
N THR A 339 0.88 -6.02 9.19
CA THR A 339 0.75 -7.04 10.21
C THR A 339 -0.71 -7.23 10.62
N THR A 340 -1.06 -8.44 11.08
CA THR A 340 -2.40 -8.72 11.62
C THR A 340 -2.37 -9.56 12.89
N VAL A 341 -3.25 -9.21 13.82
CA VAL A 341 -3.63 -10.04 14.98
C VAL A 341 -5.11 -10.43 14.91
N ASP A 342 -5.83 -9.99 13.87
CA ASP A 342 -7.25 -10.24 13.70
C ASP A 342 -7.48 -11.69 13.25
N VAL A 343 -8.03 -12.51 14.15
CA VAL A 343 -8.26 -13.95 13.92
C VAL A 343 -9.10 -14.20 12.68
N ALA A 344 -10.14 -13.38 12.44
CA ALA A 344 -11.00 -13.52 11.27
C ALA A 344 -10.20 -13.32 9.96
N THR A 345 -9.33 -12.31 9.92
CA THR A 345 -8.41 -12.09 8.78
C THR A 345 -7.43 -13.25 8.60
N LYS A 346 -6.81 -13.75 9.69
CA LYS A 346 -5.90 -14.90 9.63
C LYS A 346 -6.60 -16.13 9.02
N GLU A 347 -7.77 -16.48 9.52
CA GLU A 347 -8.56 -17.62 9.03
C GLU A 347 -9.02 -17.45 7.59
N TRP A 348 -9.42 -16.22 7.21
CA TRP A 348 -9.86 -15.91 5.85
C TRP A 348 -8.73 -16.06 4.83
N LEU A 349 -7.52 -15.60 5.18
CA LEU A 349 -6.31 -15.76 4.36
C LEU A 349 -5.83 -17.22 4.31
N ALA A 350 -5.87 -17.93 5.45
CA ALA A 350 -5.47 -19.33 5.54
C ALA A 350 -6.24 -20.24 4.57
N LYS A 351 -7.53 -19.97 4.34
CA LYS A 351 -8.37 -20.71 3.38
C LYS A 351 -7.98 -20.52 1.91
N ARG A 352 -7.11 -19.57 1.61
CA ARG A 352 -6.67 -19.21 0.25
C ARG A 352 -5.20 -19.54 -0.01
N VAL A 353 -4.55 -20.20 0.93
CA VAL A 353 -3.16 -20.66 0.79
C VAL A 353 -3.11 -21.78 -0.24
N ILE A 354 -2.25 -21.62 -1.24
CA ILE A 354 -2.01 -22.58 -2.32
C ILE A 354 -0.70 -23.33 -2.14
N SER A 355 0.25 -22.77 -1.39
CA SER A 355 1.54 -23.37 -1.09
C SER A 355 2.12 -22.78 0.19
N GLU A 356 3.02 -23.50 0.84
CA GLU A 356 3.65 -23.07 2.09
C GLU A 356 5.11 -23.54 2.13
N VAL A 357 6.00 -22.67 2.60
CA VAL A 357 7.41 -22.97 2.87
C VAL A 357 7.78 -22.56 4.30
N GLY A 358 8.76 -23.24 4.88
CA GLY A 358 9.27 -22.97 6.23
C GLY A 358 8.68 -23.85 7.33
N LEU A 359 7.68 -24.69 7.02
CA LEU A 359 7.31 -25.81 7.88
C LEU A 359 8.06 -27.07 7.42
N PRO A 360 8.57 -27.91 8.35
CA PRO A 360 9.09 -29.22 7.97
C PRO A 360 7.98 -30.00 7.26
N SER A 361 8.29 -30.54 6.08
CA SER A 361 7.39 -31.46 5.38
C SER A 361 7.04 -32.58 6.34
N VAL A 362 5.75 -32.75 6.62
CA VAL A 362 5.28 -33.93 7.36
C VAL A 362 5.55 -35.10 6.43
N SER A 363 6.64 -35.84 6.66
CA SER A 363 6.87 -37.11 6.00
C SER A 363 5.70 -38.01 6.37
N SER A 364 4.78 -38.20 5.42
CA SER A 364 3.73 -39.21 5.49
C SER A 364 4.40 -40.54 5.81
N SER A 365 4.24 -41.00 7.06
CA SER A 365 4.73 -42.29 7.55
C SER A 365 3.75 -43.38 7.20
#